data_AF-A0A820HAV9-F1
#
_entry.id   AF-A0A820HAV9-F1
#
_cell.length_a   1.000
_cell.length_b   1.000
_cell.length_c   1.000
_cell.angle_alpha   90.00
_cell.angle_beta   90.00
_cell.angle_gamma   90.00
#
_symmetry.space_group_name_H-M   'P 1'
#
loop_
_entity.id
_entity.type
_entity.pdbx_description
1 polymer ?
#
loop_
_entity_poly.entity_id
_entity_poly.type
_entity_poly.pdbx_seq_one_letter_code
_entity_poly.pdbx_strand_id
1 'polypeptide(L)'
;LKTSDYFQIEQAPNDDVDEETWPPFRKTGLYDPYCDDPRLAIQKLALCTNTDTLIVAGTAGQVLTFQFTDEPTDVNITTTTVNLLEGCESFVWKGHEEMKTKSTFISSGFLVTSFVQLYPPAAISALAL
;
A
#
# COMPACT_ATOMS: atom_id res chain seq x y z
N LEU A 1 -0.26 9.71 -5.56
CA LEU A 1 -0.60 8.67 -4.56
C LEU A 1 0.23 7.43 -4.84
N LYS A 2 1.01 6.96 -3.86
CA LYS A 2 1.82 5.73 -3.94
C LYS A 2 1.58 4.91 -2.68
N THR A 3 0.85 3.79 -2.80
CA THR A 3 0.37 3.02 -1.63
C THR A 3 1.50 2.34 -0.87
N SER A 4 2.63 2.04 -1.52
CA SER A 4 3.83 1.47 -0.89
C SER A 4 4.43 2.36 0.21
N ASP A 5 4.19 3.67 0.17
CA ASP A 5 4.75 4.62 1.14
C ASP A 5 4.13 4.45 2.54
N TYR A 6 3.03 3.72 2.65
CA TYR A 6 2.32 3.41 3.89
C TYR A 6 2.75 2.07 4.51
N PHE A 7 3.61 1.30 3.83
CA PHE A 7 4.03 -0.03 4.26
C PHE A 7 5.55 -0.16 4.44
N GLN A 8 5.93 -1.06 5.34
CA GLN A 8 7.30 -1.55 5.47
C GLN A 8 7.56 -2.55 4.35
N ILE A 9 8.50 -2.23 3.48
CA ILE A 9 8.90 -3.05 2.34
C ILE A 9 10.41 -3.19 2.43
N GLU A 10 10.93 -4.37 2.10
CA GLU A 10 12.38 -4.53 1.93
C GLU A 10 12.80 -3.69 0.72
N GLN A 11 13.40 -2.54 0.99
CA GLN A 11 13.88 -1.65 -0.06
C GLN A 11 15.13 -2.25 -0.70
N ALA A 12 15.19 -2.22 -2.04
CA ALA A 12 16.44 -2.37 -2.73
C ALA A 12 17.44 -1.30 -2.23
N PRO A 13 18.75 -1.59 -2.19
CA PRO A 13 19.76 -0.61 -1.79
C PRO A 13 19.59 0.69 -2.58
N ASN A 14 19.76 1.82 -1.90
CA ASN A 14 19.63 3.14 -2.51
C ASN A 14 20.56 3.24 -3.73
N ASP A 15 19.98 3.49 -4.91
CA ASP A 15 20.71 3.82 -6.14
C ASP A 15 21.28 5.25 -6.05
N ASP A 16 21.91 5.62 -4.93
CA ASP A 16 22.67 6.87 -4.83
C ASP A 16 23.94 6.72 -5.66
N VAL A 17 23.77 6.83 -6.98
CA VAL A 17 24.87 6.92 -7.93
C VAL A 17 25.57 8.24 -7.69
N ASP A 18 26.75 8.15 -7.08
CA ASP A 18 27.66 9.26 -6.84
C ASP A 18 27.84 10.06 -8.16
N GLU A 19 27.49 11.35 -8.14
CA GLU A 19 27.44 12.22 -9.32
C GLU A 19 28.81 12.39 -10.00
N GLU A 20 29.89 12.06 -9.29
CA GLU A 20 31.27 12.06 -9.78
C GLU A 20 31.66 10.76 -10.52
N THR A 21 30.79 9.74 -10.52
CA THR A 21 31.09 8.44 -11.13
C THR A 21 31.17 8.55 -12.65
N TRP A 22 32.30 8.11 -13.22
CA TRP A 22 32.48 7.99 -14.67
C TRP A 22 32.36 6.52 -15.12
N PRO A 23 31.56 6.21 -16.16
CA PRO A 23 30.74 7.13 -16.96
C PRO A 23 29.50 7.64 -16.19
N PRO A 24 29.03 8.87 -16.47
CA PRO A 24 27.99 9.55 -15.69
C PRO A 24 26.60 9.04 -16.08
N PHE A 25 26.36 7.75 -15.87
CA PHE A 25 25.06 7.16 -16.13
C PHE A 25 24.03 7.73 -15.16
N ARG A 26 22.93 8.21 -15.72
CA ARG A 26 21.78 8.72 -14.96
C ARG A 26 20.56 7.89 -15.30
N LYS A 27 19.84 7.43 -14.27
CA LYS A 27 18.56 6.74 -14.44
C LYS A 27 17.56 7.75 -15.00
N THR A 28 17.00 7.44 -16.17
CA THR A 28 15.97 8.27 -16.81
C THR A 28 14.77 7.41 -17.16
N GLY A 29 13.57 7.99 -17.09
CA GLY A 29 12.32 7.27 -17.31
C GLY A 29 11.79 6.58 -16.05
N LEU A 30 10.63 5.96 -16.18
CA LEU A 30 9.87 5.35 -15.08
C LEU A 30 9.56 3.86 -15.32
N TYR A 31 9.94 3.32 -16.48
CA TYR A 31 9.73 1.90 -16.76
C TYR A 31 10.62 1.08 -15.83
N ASP A 32 9.99 0.16 -15.11
CA ASP A 32 10.66 -0.77 -14.22
C ASP A 32 10.34 -2.20 -14.67
N PRO A 33 11.33 -3.00 -15.13
CA PRO A 33 11.11 -4.40 -15.49
C PRO A 33 11.04 -5.31 -14.26
N TYR A 34 11.38 -4.82 -13.07
CA TYR A 34 11.37 -5.59 -11.84
C TYR A 34 10.00 -5.50 -11.16
N CYS A 35 9.64 -6.57 -10.46
CA CYS A 35 8.44 -6.63 -9.63
C CYS A 35 8.91 -6.76 -8.19
N ASP A 36 8.79 -5.69 -7.41
CA ASP A 36 9.31 -5.62 -6.03
C ASP A 36 8.59 -6.62 -5.10
N ASP A 37 7.38 -6.26 -4.66
CA ASP A 37 6.58 -7.08 -3.76
C ASP A 37 5.18 -7.28 -4.35
N PRO A 38 4.81 -8.51 -4.77
CA PRO A 38 3.51 -8.79 -5.38
C PRO A 38 2.34 -8.52 -4.43
N ARG A 39 2.58 -8.46 -3.11
CA ARG A 39 1.55 -8.13 -2.13
C ARG A 39 1.00 -6.72 -2.33
N LEU A 40 1.81 -5.79 -2.83
CA LEU A 40 1.41 -4.39 -3.08
C LEU A 40 0.48 -4.22 -4.29
N ALA A 41 0.30 -5.25 -5.11
CA ALA A 41 -0.52 -5.16 -6.30
C ALA A 41 -1.98 -4.80 -5.93
N ILE A 42 -2.51 -3.79 -6.63
CA ILE A 42 -3.88 -3.30 -6.47
C ILE A 42 -4.85 -4.23 -7.19
N GLN A 43 -5.88 -4.69 -6.48
CA GLN A 43 -6.91 -5.60 -6.99
C GLN A 43 -8.20 -4.87 -7.37
N LYS A 44 -8.61 -3.88 -6.56
CA LYS A 44 -9.84 -3.09 -6.73
C LYS A 44 -9.63 -1.64 -6.31
N LEU A 45 -10.36 -0.72 -6.94
CA LEU A 45 -10.54 0.64 -6.44
C LEU A 45 -12.01 1.06 -6.51
N ALA A 46 -12.40 1.97 -5.64
CA ALA A 46 -13.68 2.67 -5.69
C ALA A 46 -13.45 4.15 -5.32
N LEU A 47 -13.90 5.07 -6.18
CA LEU A 47 -13.80 6.51 -5.95
C LEU A 47 -15.20 7.11 -5.87
N CYS A 48 -15.51 7.78 -4.77
CA CYS A 48 -16.70 8.62 -4.63
C CYS A 48 -16.31 10.08 -4.88
N THR A 49 -16.78 10.64 -6.00
CA THR A 49 -16.51 12.04 -6.38
C THR A 49 -17.31 13.06 -5.57
N ASN A 50 -18.33 12.61 -4.82
CA ASN A 50 -19.14 13.50 -3.98
C ASN A 50 -18.48 13.78 -2.64
N THR A 51 -17.64 12.87 -2.15
CA THR A 51 -16.98 12.94 -0.84
C THR A 51 -15.46 12.90 -0.94
N ASP A 52 -14.91 12.92 -2.16
CA ASP A 52 -13.48 12.78 -2.46
C ASP A 52 -12.82 11.61 -1.71
N THR A 53 -13.58 10.53 -1.58
CA THR A 53 -13.17 9.32 -0.87
C THR A 53 -12.73 8.27 -1.87
N LEU A 54 -11.48 7.83 -1.74
CA LEU A 54 -10.93 6.77 -2.56
C LEU A 54 -10.66 5.55 -1.67
N ILE A 55 -11.21 4.38 -2.02
CA ILE A 55 -10.84 3.11 -1.39
C ILE A 55 -10.01 2.31 -2.38
N VAL A 56 -8.88 1.79 -1.90
CA VAL A 56 -7.97 0.93 -2.67
C VAL A 56 -7.78 -0.38 -1.94
N ALA A 57 -7.92 -1.50 -2.65
CA ALA A 57 -7.80 -2.83 -2.09
C ALA A 57 -6.69 -3.63 -2.81
N GLY A 58 -5.90 -4.36 -2.04
CA GLY A 58 -4.69 -5.05 -2.50
C GLY A 58 -4.75 -6.58 -2.48
N THR A 59 -3.60 -7.19 -2.71
CA THR A 59 -3.46 -8.65 -2.90
C THR A 59 -3.23 -9.41 -1.59
N ALA A 60 -2.71 -8.76 -0.56
CA ALA A 60 -2.46 -9.33 0.77
C ALA A 60 -3.51 -8.91 1.80
N GLY A 61 -4.78 -8.81 1.39
CA GLY A 61 -5.90 -8.48 2.27
C GLY A 61 -5.92 -7.04 2.80
N GLN A 62 -5.08 -6.15 2.28
CA GLN A 62 -5.06 -4.75 2.67
C GLN A 62 -6.17 -3.95 1.95
N VAL A 63 -6.91 -3.14 2.71
CA VAL A 63 -7.87 -2.16 2.21
C VAL A 63 -7.57 -0.80 2.85
N LEU A 64 -7.31 0.20 2.01
CA LEU A 64 -6.94 1.54 2.42
C LEU A 64 -8.03 2.51 2.01
N THR A 65 -8.54 3.29 2.96
CA THR A 65 -9.43 4.41 2.70
C THR A 65 -8.63 5.68 2.70
N PHE A 66 -8.83 6.48 1.66
CA PHE A 66 -8.16 7.75 1.44
C PHE A 66 -9.15 8.90 1.39
N GLN A 67 -8.70 10.05 1.87
CA GLN A 67 -9.39 11.32 1.72
C GLN A 67 -8.41 12.35 1.14
N PHE A 68 -8.92 13.22 0.27
CA PHE A 68 -8.13 14.27 -0.33
C PHE A 68 -7.83 15.39 0.68
N THR A 69 -6.60 15.87 0.68
CA THR A 69 -6.16 17.08 1.38
C THR A 69 -5.26 17.91 0.47
N ASP A 70 -5.25 19.23 0.67
CA ASP A 70 -4.24 20.12 0.10
C ASP A 70 -3.10 20.42 1.07
N GLU A 71 -3.20 20.00 2.33
CA GLU A 71 -2.23 20.31 3.37
C GLU A 71 -1.23 19.17 3.63
N PRO A 72 0.06 19.48 3.82
CA PRO A 72 1.06 18.49 4.19
C PRO A 72 0.75 17.92 5.58
N THR A 73 0.75 16.59 5.70
CA THR A 73 0.27 15.90 6.91
C THR A 73 1.14 14.70 7.25
N ASP A 74 1.48 14.57 8.53
CA ASP A 74 2.04 13.34 9.11
C ASP A 74 0.94 12.28 9.25
N VAL A 75 1.12 11.14 8.58
CA VAL A 75 0.13 10.06 8.58
C VAL A 75 0.56 8.97 9.56
N ASN A 76 -0.25 8.78 10.60
CA ASN A 76 -0.23 7.60 11.45
C ASN A 76 -1.44 6.71 11.16
N ILE A 77 -1.17 5.52 10.64
CA ILE A 77 -2.19 4.60 10.15
C ILE A 77 -2.75 3.78 11.32
N THR A 78 -4.03 3.96 11.62
CA THR A 78 -4.72 3.06 12.54
C THR A 78 -5.13 1.80 11.77
N THR A 79 -4.62 0.65 12.23
CA THR A 79 -4.89 -0.66 11.62
C THR A 79 -6.08 -1.31 12.31
N THR A 80 -7.08 -1.72 11.53
CA THR A 80 -8.19 -2.54 11.99
C THR A 80 -8.12 -3.92 11.34
N THR A 81 -7.97 -4.97 12.14
CA THR A 81 -7.93 -6.34 11.62
C THR A 81 -9.33 -6.95 11.58
N VAL A 82 -9.71 -7.55 10.46
CA VAL A 82 -10.98 -8.26 10.28
C VAL A 82 -10.70 -9.74 10.03
N ASN A 83 -11.06 -10.57 11.01
CA ASN A 83 -10.91 -12.03 10.90
C ASN A 83 -12.14 -12.65 10.24
N LEU A 84 -11.99 -13.14 9.01
CA LEU A 84 -13.05 -13.81 8.26
C LEU A 84 -13.27 -15.27 8.67
N LEU A 85 -12.37 -15.81 9.49
CA LEU A 85 -12.36 -17.21 9.93
C LEU A 85 -12.62 -17.35 11.43
N GLU A 86 -13.21 -16.33 12.05
CA GLU A 86 -13.62 -16.42 13.45
C GLU A 86 -14.54 -17.64 13.64
N GLY A 87 -14.15 -18.55 14.54
CA GLY A 87 -14.84 -19.83 14.77
C GLY A 87 -14.36 -21.02 13.94
N CYS A 88 -13.34 -20.85 13.07
CA CYS A 88 -12.71 -21.94 12.31
C CYS A 88 -11.32 -22.27 12.86
N GLU A 89 -11.19 -23.31 13.68
CA GLU A 89 -9.95 -23.63 14.42
C GLU A 89 -8.88 -24.37 13.61
N SER A 90 -9.23 -24.99 12.49
CA SER A 90 -8.31 -25.86 11.72
C SER A 90 -7.73 -25.21 10.46
N PHE A 91 -8.02 -23.93 10.22
CA PHE A 91 -7.53 -23.26 9.01
C PHE A 91 -6.06 -22.85 9.15
N VAL A 92 -5.26 -23.18 8.13
CA VAL A 92 -3.87 -22.76 8.02
C VAL A 92 -3.69 -21.96 6.74
N TRP A 93 -3.31 -20.68 6.88
CA TRP A 93 -2.98 -19.83 5.75
C TRP A 93 -1.63 -20.25 5.16
N LYS A 94 -1.59 -20.40 3.82
CA LYS A 94 -0.38 -20.80 3.06
C LYS A 94 0.04 -19.78 2.02
N GLY A 95 -0.62 -18.62 1.99
CA GLY A 95 -0.29 -17.54 1.06
C GLY A 95 0.70 -16.56 1.66
N HIS A 96 0.73 -15.37 1.07
CA HIS A 96 1.57 -14.26 1.53
C HIS A 96 1.16 -13.74 2.92
N GLU A 97 2.11 -13.27 3.72
CA GLU A 97 1.83 -12.62 4.99
C GLU A 97 1.19 -11.22 4.81
N GLU A 98 0.51 -10.75 5.85
CA GLU A 98 -0.05 -9.40 5.91
C GLU A 98 1.01 -8.30 5.80
N MET A 99 0.59 -7.11 5.37
CA MET A 99 1.48 -5.96 5.20
C MET A 99 1.63 -5.20 6.52
N LYS A 100 2.87 -4.90 6.91
CA LYS A 100 3.14 -4.04 8.09
C LYS A 100 3.11 -2.57 7.70
N THR A 101 2.40 -1.77 8.48
CA THR A 101 2.29 -0.33 8.27
C THR A 101 3.53 0.42 8.75
N LYS A 102 3.76 1.60 8.20
CA LYS A 102 4.74 2.57 8.70
C LYS A 102 4.13 3.97 8.74
N SER A 103 4.62 4.79 9.65
CA SER A 103 4.35 6.23 9.64
C SER A 103 5.05 6.87 8.44
N THR A 104 4.40 7.82 7.80
CA THR A 104 4.94 8.52 6.63
C THR A 104 4.45 9.96 6.60
N PHE A 105 5.17 10.82 5.90
CA PHE A 105 4.80 12.22 5.67
C PHE A 105 4.39 12.41 4.22
N ILE A 106 3.22 13.02 4.00
CA ILE A 106 2.68 13.26 2.66
C ILE A 106 2.49 14.75 2.46
N SER A 107 2.96 15.28 1.32
CA SER A 107 2.96 16.72 1.03
C SER A 107 1.59 17.29 0.65
N SER A 108 0.80 16.56 -0.15
CA SER A 108 -0.59 16.88 -0.51
C SER A 108 -1.20 15.72 -1.32
N GLY A 109 -2.53 15.67 -1.41
CA GLY A 109 -3.27 14.68 -2.18
C GLY A 109 -4.04 13.69 -1.30
N PHE A 110 -4.13 12.45 -1.74
CA PHE A 110 -4.87 11.40 -1.03
C PHE A 110 -4.09 10.87 0.18
N LEU A 111 -4.57 11.19 1.38
CA LEU A 111 -4.06 10.68 2.66
C LEU A 111 -4.85 9.46 3.11
N VAL A 112 -4.15 8.45 3.66
CA VAL A 112 -4.82 7.32 4.33
C VAL A 112 -5.49 7.80 5.60
N THR A 113 -6.80 7.58 5.72
CA THR A 113 -7.58 7.84 6.93
C THR A 113 -7.89 6.55 7.70
N SER A 114 -7.94 5.41 7.02
CA SER A 114 -8.19 4.11 7.63
C SER A 114 -7.51 2.99 6.86
N PHE A 115 -7.05 1.98 7.59
CA PHE A 115 -6.49 0.75 7.05
C PHE A 115 -7.17 -0.46 7.68
N VAL A 116 -7.75 -1.29 6.82
CA VAL A 116 -8.34 -2.57 7.19
C VAL A 116 -7.46 -3.69 6.65
N GLN A 117 -7.06 -4.60 7.54
CA GLN A 117 -6.30 -5.81 7.20
C GLN A 117 -7.20 -7.03 7.38
N LEU A 118 -7.41 -7.80 6.31
CA LEU A 118 -8.13 -9.06 6.40
C LEU A 118 -7.24 -10.18 6.92
N TYR A 119 -7.82 -11.06 7.73
CA TYR A 119 -7.26 -12.37 8.07
C TYR A 119 -8.21 -13.48 7.57
N PRO A 120 -7.74 -14.43 6.75
CA PRO A 120 -6.39 -14.52 6.19
C PRO A 120 -6.13 -13.39 5.18
N PRO A 121 -4.85 -12.99 4.98
CA PRO A 121 -4.45 -11.91 4.07
C PRO A 121 -4.51 -12.35 2.59
N ALA A 122 -5.68 -12.79 2.16
CA ALA A 122 -5.96 -13.19 0.78
C ALA A 122 -6.28 -11.97 -0.11
N ALA A 123 -6.18 -12.17 -1.42
CA ALA A 123 -6.48 -11.13 -2.40
C ALA A 123 -7.94 -10.67 -2.31
N ILE A 124 -8.15 -9.35 -2.30
CA ILE A 124 -9.49 -8.77 -2.25
C ILE A 124 -10.19 -8.99 -3.59
N SER A 125 -11.29 -9.74 -3.58
CA SER A 125 -12.02 -10.14 -4.78
C SER A 125 -13.08 -9.12 -5.22
N ALA A 126 -13.61 -8.32 -4.31
CA ALA A 126 -14.64 -7.33 -4.56
C ALA A 126 -14.49 -6.14 -3.61
N LEU A 127 -14.94 -4.97 -4.05
CA LEU A 127 -14.94 -3.73 -3.28
C LEU A 127 -16.16 -2.90 -3.68
N ALA A 128 -16.83 -2.31 -2.69
CA ALA A 128 -17.93 -1.37 -2.88
C ALA A 128 -17.79 -0.24 -1.84
N LEU A 129 -18.20 0.97 -2.25
CA LEU A 129 -18.20 2.20 -1.47
C LEU A 129 -19.60 2.83 -1.54
#